data_AF-A0A061P6Q1-F1
#
_entry.id   AF-A0A061P6Q1-F1
#
_cell.length_a   1.000
_cell.length_b   1.000
_cell.length_c   1.000
_cell.angle_alpha   90.00
_cell.angle_beta   90.00
_cell.angle_gamma   90.00
#
_symmetry.space_group_name_H-M   'P 1'
#
loop_
_entity.id
_entity.type
_entity.pdbx_description
1 polymer ?
#
loop_
_entity_poly.entity_id
_entity_poly.type
_entity_poly.pdbx_seq_one_letter_code
_entity_poly.pdbx_strand_id
1 'polypeptide(L)' 'MVIIDHTYVSDEMREKGTGSKLVASVVDEMRQQGKKIMPLCPFAKAEFERHKEYEDVLHKKD' A
#
# COMPACT_ATOMS: atom_id res chain seq x y z
N MET A 1 -0.98 13.97 -0.90
CA MET A 1 -1.39 12.74 -0.20
C MET A 1 -2.18 11.89 -1.19
N VAL A 2 -2.03 10.57 -1.13
CA VAL A 2 -2.79 9.60 -1.94
C VAL A 2 -3.51 8.63 -0.99
N ILE A 3 -4.68 8.15 -1.39
CA ILE A 3 -5.47 7.19 -0.63
C ILE A 3 -5.48 5.88 -1.41
N ILE A 4 -5.15 4.76 -0.74
CA ILE A 4 -5.42 3.42 -1.27
C ILE A 4 -6.75 2.98 -0.67
N ASP A 5 -7.83 3.23 -1.39
CA ASP A 5 -9.21 2.91 -0.99
C ASP A 5 -9.57 1.44 -1.27
N HIS A 6 -9.02 0.88 -2.34
CA HIS A 6 -9.22 -0.52 -2.71
C HIS A 6 -7.98 -1.13 -3.36
N THR A 7 -7.82 -2.45 -3.21
CA THR A 7 -6.80 -3.24 -3.93
C THR A 7 -7.47 -4.50 -4.44
N TYR A 8 -7.52 -4.66 -5.75
CA TYR A 8 -8.15 -5.80 -6.41
C TYR A 8 -7.12 -6.66 -7.11
N VAL A 9 -7.30 -7.96 -7.03
CA VAL A 9 -6.53 -8.97 -7.75
C VAL A 9 -7.53 -10.00 -8.27
N SER A 10 -7.41 -10.40 -9.54
CA SER A 10 -8.24 -11.46 -10.09
C SER A 10 -8.02 -12.77 -9.35
N ASP A 11 -9.03 -13.64 -9.34
CA ASP A 11 -9.00 -14.89 -8.58
C ASP A 11 -7.82 -15.79 -8.99
N GLU A 12 -7.50 -15.85 -10.28
CA GLU A 12 -6.35 -16.57 -10.83
C GLU A 12 -4.99 -16.06 -10.33
N MET A 13 -4.95 -14.82 -9.83
CA MET A 13 -3.75 -14.13 -9.39
C MET A 13 -3.66 -13.97 -7.87
N ARG A 14 -4.66 -14.46 -7.13
CA ARG A 14 -4.63 -14.55 -5.66
C ARG A 14 -3.53 -15.47 -5.19
N GLU A 15 -3.05 -15.25 -3.96
CA GLU A 15 -2.00 -16.04 -3.29
C GLU A 15 -0.62 -16.06 -3.99
N LYS A 16 -0.49 -15.43 -5.16
CA LYS A 16 0.77 -15.25 -5.90
C LYS A 16 1.55 -13.99 -5.50
N GLY A 17 1.15 -13.32 -4.43
CA GLY A 17 1.76 -12.07 -3.95
C GLY A 17 1.50 -10.84 -4.85
N THR A 18 0.58 -10.94 -5.81
CA THR A 18 0.27 -9.83 -6.74
C THR A 18 -0.23 -8.59 -6.01
N GLY A 19 -1.10 -8.74 -5.02
CA GLY A 19 -1.63 -7.62 -4.24
C GLY A 19 -0.52 -6.85 -3.51
N SER A 20 0.42 -7.57 -2.90
CA SER A 20 1.59 -6.97 -2.24
C SER A 20 2.46 -6.19 -3.22
N LYS A 21 2.69 -6.72 -4.42
CA LYS A 21 3.45 -6.00 -5.47
C LYS A 21 2.76 -4.72 -5.92
N LEU A 22 1.42 -4.70 -6.00
CA LEU A 22 0.66 -3.49 -6.31
C LEU A 22 0.86 -2.43 -5.23
N VAL A 23 0.74 -2.79 -3.96
CA VAL A 23 0.95 -1.85 -2.84
C VAL A 23 2.39 -1.34 -2.82
N ALA A 24 3.38 -2.23 -2.98
CA ALA A 24 4.79 -1.87 -3.02
C ALA A 24 5.10 -0.84 -4.14
N SER A 25 4.53 -1.03 -5.33
CA SER A 25 4.70 -0.09 -6.44
C SER A 25 4.17 1.31 -6.11
N VAL A 26 3.01 1.41 -5.44
CA VAL A 26 2.45 2.70 -5.01
C VAL A 26 3.32 3.33 -3.93
N VAL A 27 3.83 2.53 -2.99
CA VAL A 27 4.78 2.99 -1.96
C VAL A 27 6.02 3.61 -2.59
N ASP A 28 6.66 2.91 -3.53
CA ASP A 28 7.88 3.40 -4.18
C ASP A 28 7.62 4.68 -4.98
N GLU A 29 6.51 4.75 -5.70
CA GLU A 29 6.13 5.94 -6.45
C GLU A 29 5.90 7.14 -5.51
N MET A 30 5.17 6.94 -4.41
CA MET A 30 4.89 8.01 -3.46
C MET A 30 6.15 8.45 -2.70
N ARG A 31 7.06 7.52 -2.41
CA ARG A 31 8.37 7.82 -1.84
C ARG A 31 9.18 8.73 -2.77
N GLN A 32 9.24 8.41 -4.07
CA GLN A 32 9.92 9.25 -5.07
C GLN A 32 9.29 10.64 -5.21
N GLN A 33 7.97 10.72 -5.07
CA GLN A 33 7.23 11.99 -5.15
C GLN A 33 7.21 12.78 -3.83
N GLY A 34 7.79 12.26 -2.75
CA GLY A 34 7.71 12.88 -1.42
C GLY A 34 6.28 13.00 -0.87
N LYS A 35 5.36 12.13 -1.32
CA LYS A 35 3.95 12.12 -0.91
C LYS A 35 3.69 11.03 0.13
N LYS A 36 2.69 11.26 0.98
CA LYS A 36 2.19 10.30 1.97
C LYS A 36 0.98 9.51 1.46
N ILE A 37 0.81 8.29 1.97
CA ILE A 37 -0.27 7.34 1.65
C ILE A 37 -1.18 7.16 2.87
N MET A 38 -2.49 7.20 2.65
CA MET A 38 -3.51 6.75 3.60
C MET A 38 -4.11 5.42 3.12
N PRO A 39 -3.75 4.27 3.72
CA PRO A 39 -4.25 2.96 3.30
C PRO A 39 -5.59 2.64 3.96
N LEU A 40 -6.70 3.04 3.34
CA LEU A 40 -8.06 2.75 3.85
C LEU A 40 -8.50 1.31 3.55
N CYS A 41 -8.03 0.74 2.45
CA CYS A 41 -8.26 -0.67 2.14
C CYS A 41 -7.67 -1.56 3.25
N PRO A 42 -8.43 -2.51 3.84
CA PRO A 42 -7.91 -3.41 4.87
C PRO A 42 -6.69 -4.21 4.42
N PHE A 43 -6.65 -4.62 3.16
CA PHE A 43 -5.49 -5.31 2.58
C PHE A 43 -4.25 -4.40 2.58
N ALA A 44 -4.37 -3.18 2.04
CA ALA A 44 -3.27 -2.22 2.03
C ALA A 44 -2.82 -1.87 3.45
N LYS A 45 -3.75 -1.70 4.40
CA LYS A 45 -3.42 -1.46 5.81
C LYS A 45 -2.57 -2.60 6.39
N ALA A 46 -2.95 -3.86 6.11
CA ALA A 46 -2.20 -5.03 6.55
C ALA A 46 -0.79 -5.08 5.92
N GLU A 47 -0.62 -4.67 4.67
CA GLU A 47 0.71 -4.56 4.06
C GLU A 47 1.58 -3.52 4.78
N PHE A 48 1.03 -2.35 5.10
CA PHE A 48 1.74 -1.33 5.90
C PHE A 48 2.07 -1.80 7.33
N GLU A 49 1.25 -2.64 7.94
CA GLU A 49 1.52 -3.22 9.26
C GLU A 49 2.63 -4.28 9.23
N ARG A 50 2.75 -5.05 8.13
CA ARG A 50 3.78 -6.08 7.93
C ARG A 50 5.13 -5.50 7.52
N HIS A 51 5.12 -4.40 6.77
CA HIS A 51 6.30 -3.77 6.18
C HIS A 51 6.61 -2.46 6.90
N LYS A 52 7.39 -2.52 7.97
CA LYS A 52 7.80 -1.34 8.76
C LYS A 52 8.58 -0.32 7.92
N GLU A 53 9.24 -0.78 6.86
CA GLU A 53 9.91 0.06 5.87
C GLU A 53 8.96 1.00 5.10
N TYR A 54 7.63 0.80 5.16
CA TYR A 54 6.64 1.69 4.54
C TYR A 54 6.21 2.85 5.45
N GLU A 55 6.65 2.88 6.71
CA GLU A 55 6.31 3.95 7.65
C GLU A 55 6.76 5.34 7.18
N ASP A 56 7.81 5.40 6.35
CA ASP A 56 8.33 6.64 5.79
C ASP A 56 7.34 7.34 4.85
N VAL A 57 6.42 6.59 4.24
CA VAL A 57 5.34 7.13 3.39
C VAL A 57 3.97 7.06 4.04
N LEU A 58 3.83 6.49 5.24
CA LEU A 58 2.53 6.39 5.92
C LEU A 58 2.03 7.77 6.39
N HIS A 59 0.80 8.12 6.04
CA HIS A 59 0.07 9.22 6.64
C HIS A 59 -0.54 8.75 7.97
N LYS A 60 0.06 9.17 9.08
CA LYS A 60 -0.48 8.91 10.42
C LYS A 60 -1.70 9.82 10.62
N LYS A 61 -2.83 9.22 10.98
CA LYS A 61 -4.02 9.99 11.40
C LYS A 61 -3.69 10.57 12.77
N ASP A 62 -3.77 11.88 12.91
CA ASP A 62 -3.74 12.55 14.22
C ASP A 62 -4.97 12.17 15.06
#